data_AF-A0A0N4ZWV8-F1
#
_entry.id   AF-A0A0N4ZWV8-F1
#
_cell.length_a   1.000
_cell.length_b   1.000
_cell.length_c   1.000
_cell.angle_alpha   90.00
_cell.angle_beta   90.00
_cell.angle_gamma   90.00
#
_symmetry.space_group_name_H-M   'P 1'
#
loop_
_entity.id
_entity.type
_entity.pdbx_description
1 polymer ?
#
loop_
_entity_poly.entity_id
_entity_poly.type
_entity_poly.pdbx_seq_one_letter_code
_entity_poly.pdbx_strand_id
1 'polypeptide(L)'
;MTTITQIIDGYVREDNSSTTKASGSVILIERFNKILLFDCGDPWNEKELKENLMKKRKLKIEDITDIIISHWHIDHIGNLGIFPDNKLQRNWEQFKDIENVMNIKINSVKECHSNEDVYIIASNNDGTTLISGDIFENENDIWNEENWCCQSKNVIHQKLQRYLLSKNVDFIIPGHGSIFKITDRHKEKLYCDIFKNCDLLKIFTTDDDIKKCYIKGPNYNVVLNNWFFEDQNIYENITHLIITHNHQEYFVNIKKFTNAQIIMDNDISMKDSCFPNDLVSLL
;
A
#
# COMPACT_ATOMS: atom_id res chain seq x y z
N MET A 1 1.22 27.12 -10.49
CA MET A 1 0.59 25.82 -10.82
C MET A 1 1.62 24.72 -10.57
N THR A 2 1.20 23.52 -10.18
CA THR A 2 2.12 22.38 -10.02
C THR A 2 2.44 21.79 -11.39
N THR A 3 3.73 21.72 -11.74
CA THR A 3 4.22 21.01 -12.92
C THR A 3 4.83 19.69 -12.47
N ILE A 4 4.52 18.60 -13.17
CA ILE A 4 5.06 17.26 -12.90
C ILE A 4 5.77 16.83 -14.18
N THR A 5 7.02 16.37 -14.09
CA THR A 5 7.78 15.90 -15.24
C THR A 5 8.60 14.68 -14.85
N GLN A 6 8.38 13.58 -15.55
CA GLN A 6 9.26 12.41 -15.47
C GLN A 6 10.57 12.74 -16.21
N ILE A 7 11.64 12.95 -15.45
CA ILE A 7 12.96 13.32 -15.96
C ILE A 7 13.65 12.09 -16.54
N ILE A 8 13.59 10.97 -15.84
CA ILE A 8 14.03 9.65 -16.31
C ILE A 8 12.83 8.71 -16.25
N ASP A 9 12.56 8.04 -17.36
CA ASP A 9 11.59 6.96 -17.41
C ASP A 9 12.29 5.69 -16.89
N GLY A 10 11.81 5.17 -15.77
CA GLY A 10 12.32 3.92 -15.24
C GLY A 10 12.07 2.76 -16.20
N TYR A 11 12.79 1.67 -16.02
CA TYR A 11 12.59 0.45 -16.80
C TYR A 11 13.03 -0.78 -16.02
N VAL A 12 12.46 -1.92 -16.41
CA VAL A 12 12.99 -3.26 -16.16
C VAL A 12 13.07 -3.97 -17.50
N ARG A 13 14.23 -4.55 -17.83
CA ARG A 13 14.47 -5.26 -19.09
C ARG A 13 15.29 -6.51 -18.83
N GLU A 14 14.88 -7.63 -19.41
CA GLU A 14 15.71 -8.83 -19.48
C GLU A 14 16.89 -8.56 -20.43
N ASP A 15 18.11 -8.85 -19.97
CA ASP A 15 19.33 -8.71 -20.78
C ASP A 15 19.78 -10.06 -21.35
N ASN A 16 19.52 -11.16 -20.62
CA ASN A 16 19.74 -12.56 -20.98
C ASN A 16 19.05 -13.48 -19.94
N SER A 17 19.19 -14.80 -20.07
CA SER A 17 18.44 -15.80 -19.29
C SER A 17 18.60 -15.75 -17.77
N SER A 18 19.53 -14.94 -17.24
CA SER A 18 19.77 -14.86 -15.79
C SER A 18 20.06 -13.45 -15.28
N THR A 19 19.92 -12.40 -16.09
CA THR A 19 20.17 -11.02 -15.64
C THR A 19 19.10 -10.06 -16.12
N THR A 20 18.73 -9.18 -15.20
CA THR A 20 17.74 -8.11 -15.40
C THR A 20 18.45 -6.78 -15.22
N LYS A 21 18.22 -5.86 -16.16
CA LYS A 21 18.63 -4.46 -16.04
C LYS A 21 17.44 -3.65 -15.58
N ALA A 22 17.62 -2.87 -14.52
CA ALA A 22 16.60 -1.99 -13.99
C ALA A 22 17.16 -0.61 -13.72
N SER A 23 16.29 0.39 -13.79
CA SER A 23 16.55 1.78 -13.43
C SER A 23 15.25 2.40 -12.92
N GLY A 24 15.32 3.13 -11.82
CA GLY A 24 14.17 3.81 -11.22
C GLY A 24 13.82 5.11 -11.94
N SER A 25 12.53 5.41 -12.00
CA SER A 25 12.01 6.69 -12.49
C SER A 25 12.50 7.84 -11.62
N VAL A 26 12.82 8.97 -12.26
CA VAL A 26 13.14 10.22 -11.55
C VAL A 26 12.12 11.26 -11.92
N ILE A 27 11.42 11.82 -10.93
CA ILE A 27 10.32 12.75 -11.15
C ILE A 27 10.68 14.11 -10.59
N LEU A 28 10.44 15.15 -11.39
CA LEU A 28 10.53 16.53 -10.97
C LEU A 28 9.13 17.10 -10.73
N ILE A 29 8.92 17.71 -9.57
CA ILE A 29 7.72 18.45 -9.23
C ILE A 29 8.12 19.91 -8.98
N GLU A 30 7.45 20.85 -9.64
CA GLU A 30 7.73 22.27 -9.51
C GLU A 30 6.47 23.04 -9.13
N ARG A 31 6.57 23.91 -8.12
CA ARG A 31 5.54 24.91 -7.83
C ARG A 31 6.16 26.12 -7.12
N PHE A 32 5.87 27.31 -7.64
CA PHE A 32 6.46 28.56 -7.16
C PHE A 32 8.00 28.51 -7.20
N ASN A 33 8.66 28.66 -6.04
CA ASN A 33 10.11 28.59 -5.89
C ASN A 33 10.61 27.22 -5.41
N LYS A 34 9.73 26.21 -5.31
CA LYS A 34 10.08 24.86 -4.90
C LYS A 34 10.25 23.94 -6.11
N ILE A 35 11.36 23.21 -6.13
CA ILE A 35 11.77 22.26 -7.16
C ILE A 35 12.14 20.96 -6.44
N LEU A 36 11.16 20.07 -6.33
CA LEU A 36 11.29 18.79 -5.66
C LEU A 36 11.70 17.72 -6.67
N LEU A 37 12.79 17.03 -6.40
CA LEU A 37 13.15 15.78 -7.07
C LEU A 37 12.65 14.60 -6.23
N PHE A 38 11.94 13.69 -6.86
CA PHE A 38 11.52 12.42 -6.27
C PHE A 38 12.30 11.30 -6.93
N ASP A 39 13.05 10.56 -6.12
CA ASP A 39 14.10 9.60 -6.51
C ASP A 39 15.27 10.21 -7.31
N CYS A 40 16.31 9.42 -7.50
CA CYS A 40 17.60 9.83 -8.08
C CYS A 40 18.13 8.82 -9.12
N GLY A 41 17.35 7.82 -9.51
CA GLY A 41 17.75 6.81 -10.49
C GLY A 41 18.90 5.93 -10.00
N ASP A 42 19.48 5.15 -10.90
CA ASP A 42 20.61 4.27 -10.63
C ASP A 42 21.97 4.99 -10.75
N PRO A 43 23.08 4.40 -10.27
CA PRO A 43 24.40 5.04 -10.28
C PRO A 43 24.94 5.46 -11.66
N TRP A 44 24.36 4.97 -12.75
CA TRP A 44 24.77 5.27 -14.12
C TRP A 44 23.94 6.40 -14.76
N ASN A 45 22.85 6.85 -14.13
CA ASN A 45 22.00 7.91 -14.68
C ASN A 45 22.53 9.33 -14.52
N GLU A 46 23.67 9.61 -13.86
CA GLU A 46 24.13 10.99 -13.57
C GLU A 46 24.09 11.90 -14.81
N LYS A 47 24.66 11.42 -15.92
CA LYS A 47 24.73 12.19 -17.17
C LYS A 47 23.34 12.41 -17.75
N GLU A 48 22.51 11.37 -17.79
CA GLU A 48 21.16 11.43 -18.31
C GLU A 48 20.28 12.39 -17.49
N LEU A 49 20.37 12.32 -16.16
CA LEU A 49 19.66 13.20 -15.24
C LEU A 49 19.98 14.67 -15.52
N LYS A 50 21.28 15.02 -15.58
CA LYS A 50 21.73 16.39 -15.88
C LYS A 50 21.26 16.86 -17.26
N GLU A 51 21.38 16.01 -18.27
CA GLU A 51 20.93 16.35 -19.62
C GLU A 51 19.42 16.53 -19.70
N ASN A 52 18.64 15.67 -19.07
CA ASN A 52 17.18 15.72 -19.11
C ASN A 52 16.62 16.89 -18.31
N LEU A 53 17.21 17.25 -17.16
CA LEU A 53 16.86 18.48 -16.43
C LEU A 53 17.06 19.72 -17.31
N MET A 54 18.21 19.82 -17.99
CA MET A 54 18.50 20.94 -18.90
C MET A 54 17.61 20.94 -20.15
N LYS A 55 17.37 19.77 -20.76
CA LYS A 55 16.59 19.65 -22.00
C LYS A 55 15.10 19.90 -21.75
N LYS A 56 14.51 19.22 -20.75
CA LYS A 56 13.08 19.23 -20.46
C LYS A 56 12.65 20.49 -19.70
N ARG A 57 13.48 20.98 -18.76
CA ARG A 57 13.06 22.01 -17.78
C ARG A 57 14.00 23.22 -17.67
N LYS A 58 15.16 23.22 -18.35
CA LYS A 58 16.19 24.27 -18.27
C LYS A 58 16.78 24.46 -16.87
N LEU A 59 16.83 23.36 -16.10
CA LEU A 59 17.33 23.35 -14.72
C LEU A 59 18.65 22.58 -14.61
N LYS A 60 19.46 22.96 -13.63
CA LYS A 60 20.67 22.25 -13.20
C LYS A 60 20.43 21.57 -11.84
N ILE A 61 21.39 20.75 -11.43
CA ILE A 61 21.40 20.05 -10.13
C ILE A 61 21.34 21.05 -8.97
N GLU A 62 21.97 22.22 -9.13
CA GLU A 62 22.01 23.25 -8.09
C GLU A 62 20.63 23.86 -7.84
N ASP A 63 19.74 23.87 -8.83
CA ASP A 63 18.40 24.47 -8.75
C ASP A 63 17.41 23.61 -7.95
N ILE A 64 17.66 22.30 -7.80
CA ILE A 64 16.81 21.42 -7.00
C ILE A 64 16.76 21.92 -5.54
N THR A 65 15.58 22.11 -4.97
CA THR A 65 15.45 22.63 -3.59
C THR A 65 15.31 21.52 -2.57
N ASP A 66 14.65 20.43 -2.95
CA ASP A 66 14.28 19.34 -2.06
C ASP A 66 14.40 18.01 -2.81
N ILE A 67 14.78 16.95 -2.10
CA ILE A 67 14.86 15.59 -2.60
C ILE A 67 14.10 14.70 -1.63
N ILE A 68 13.20 13.88 -2.16
CA ILE A 68 12.52 12.83 -1.42
C ILE A 68 12.83 11.51 -2.12
N ILE A 69 13.16 10.49 -1.34
CA ILE A 69 13.42 9.14 -1.83
C ILE A 69 12.20 8.27 -1.49
N SER A 70 11.70 7.53 -2.48
CA SER A 70 10.59 6.58 -2.32
C SER A 70 11.00 5.48 -1.36
N HIS A 71 12.13 4.83 -1.62
CA HIS A 71 12.70 3.77 -0.79
C HIS A 71 14.20 3.57 -1.12
N TRP A 72 14.89 2.74 -0.32
CA TRP A 72 16.37 2.67 -0.32
C TRP A 72 16.97 1.57 -1.22
N HIS A 73 16.38 1.32 -2.39
CA HIS A 73 17.01 0.48 -3.42
C HIS A 73 17.94 1.31 -4.32
N ILE A 74 18.98 0.64 -4.84
CA ILE A 74 20.14 1.29 -5.47
C ILE A 74 19.78 2.07 -6.74
N ASP A 75 18.77 1.61 -7.44
CA ASP A 75 18.19 2.18 -8.65
C ASP A 75 17.24 3.36 -8.40
N HIS A 76 16.99 3.70 -7.13
CA HIS A 76 16.25 4.91 -6.72
C HIS A 76 17.15 5.95 -6.06
N ILE A 77 18.30 5.55 -5.48
CA ILE A 77 19.18 6.43 -4.71
C ILE A 77 20.56 6.67 -5.36
N GLY A 78 20.81 6.07 -6.53
CA GLY A 78 22.14 5.93 -7.11
C GLY A 78 22.89 7.24 -7.34
N ASN A 79 22.17 8.34 -7.64
CA ASN A 79 22.78 9.66 -7.82
C ASN A 79 22.63 10.60 -6.63
N LEU A 80 22.16 10.14 -5.46
CA LEU A 80 21.95 11.01 -4.30
C LEU A 80 23.22 11.78 -3.91
N GLY A 81 24.40 11.18 -4.08
CA GLY A 81 25.69 11.78 -3.72
C GLY A 81 26.14 12.98 -4.56
N ILE A 82 25.46 13.30 -5.68
CA ILE A 82 25.78 14.50 -6.48
C ILE A 82 25.07 15.76 -5.93
N PHE A 83 24.17 15.59 -4.97
CA PHE A 83 23.42 16.67 -4.34
C PHE A 83 23.98 16.99 -2.95
N PRO A 84 23.95 18.27 -2.52
CA PRO A 84 24.21 18.62 -1.13
C PRO A 84 23.25 17.90 -0.16
N ASP A 85 23.79 17.38 0.96
CA ASP A 85 23.04 16.60 1.96
C ASP A 85 21.80 17.33 2.50
N ASN A 86 21.85 18.66 2.59
CA ASN A 86 20.75 19.47 3.12
C ASN A 86 19.53 19.55 2.20
N LYS A 87 19.61 19.03 0.96
CA LYS A 87 18.45 18.91 0.05
C LYS A 87 17.61 17.67 0.35
N LEU A 88 18.18 16.65 0.99
CA LEU A 88 17.47 15.41 1.28
C LEU A 88 16.54 15.57 2.48
N GLN A 89 15.25 15.34 2.24
CA GLN A 89 14.21 15.41 3.27
C GLN A 89 13.93 14.01 3.81
N ARG A 90 13.90 13.87 5.13
CA ARG A 90 13.87 12.58 5.82
C ARG A 90 12.73 12.42 6.83
N ASN A 91 12.07 13.51 7.21
CA ASN A 91 11.07 13.49 8.27
C ASN A 91 9.76 14.19 7.88
N TRP A 92 8.72 13.90 8.66
CA TRP A 92 7.36 14.38 8.41
C TRP A 92 7.17 15.89 8.53
N GLU A 93 7.99 16.58 9.32
CA GLU A 93 7.93 18.04 9.43
C GLU A 93 8.39 18.67 8.11
N GLN A 94 9.52 18.22 7.58
CA GLN A 94 10.03 18.63 6.27
C GLN A 94 9.03 18.32 5.14
N PHE A 95 8.39 17.15 5.17
CA PHE A 95 7.37 16.80 4.18
C PHE A 95 6.16 17.74 4.23
N LYS A 96 5.67 18.07 5.43
CA LYS A 96 4.56 19.02 5.61
C LYS A 96 4.90 20.41 5.08
N ASP A 97 6.12 20.90 5.30
CA ASP A 97 6.56 22.18 4.77
C ASP A 97 6.52 22.22 3.24
N ILE A 98 6.86 21.10 2.60
CA ILE A 98 6.78 20.95 1.15
C ILE A 98 5.32 20.90 0.68
N GLU A 99 4.46 20.09 1.33
CA GLU A 99 3.04 19.99 0.98
C GLU A 99 2.35 21.35 0.98
N ASN A 100 2.62 22.16 2.00
CA ASN A 100 2.06 23.50 2.20
C ASN A 100 2.34 24.43 1.01
N VAL A 101 3.48 24.24 0.33
CA VAL A 101 3.86 25.04 -0.84
C VAL A 101 3.41 24.39 -2.14
N MET A 102 3.53 23.06 -2.28
CA MET A 102 3.54 22.39 -3.59
C MET A 102 2.19 21.82 -4.08
N ASN A 103 1.11 21.91 -3.28
CA ASN A 103 -0.19 21.27 -3.61
C ASN A 103 -0.01 19.79 -3.94
N ILE A 104 0.71 19.11 -3.06
CA ILE A 104 0.94 17.67 -3.11
C ILE A 104 0.60 17.07 -1.75
N LYS A 105 0.45 15.75 -1.72
CA LYS A 105 0.38 14.94 -0.52
C LYS A 105 1.47 13.88 -0.54
N ILE A 106 2.31 13.88 0.49
CA ILE A 106 3.40 12.94 0.70
C ILE A 106 2.95 12.00 1.81
N ASN A 107 2.95 10.70 1.55
CA ASN A 107 2.60 9.67 2.53
C ASN A 107 3.60 8.53 2.41
N SER A 108 3.60 7.64 3.40
CA SER A 108 4.40 6.43 3.37
C SER A 108 3.57 5.23 3.77
N VAL A 109 3.94 4.09 3.20
CA VAL A 109 3.43 2.78 3.58
C VAL A 109 4.59 1.99 4.16
N LYS A 110 4.38 1.37 5.32
CA LYS A 110 5.36 0.45 5.91
C LYS A 110 5.08 -0.98 5.49
N GLU A 111 6.13 -1.79 5.37
CA GLU A 111 6.02 -3.23 5.08
C GLU A 111 5.17 -3.49 3.82
N CYS A 112 5.55 -2.88 2.70
CA CYS A 112 4.85 -2.99 1.42
C CYS A 112 5.79 -3.55 0.34
N HIS A 113 6.36 -2.72 -0.52
CA HIS A 113 7.43 -3.14 -1.43
C HIS A 113 8.73 -3.31 -0.62
N SER A 114 9.05 -2.31 0.19
CA SER A 114 10.19 -2.31 1.11
C SER A 114 9.75 -2.17 2.57
N ASN A 115 10.69 -1.83 3.47
CA ASN A 115 10.37 -1.54 4.87
C ASN A 115 9.49 -0.28 5.00
N GLU A 116 9.75 0.73 4.16
CA GLU A 116 9.02 1.99 4.14
C GLU A 116 9.10 2.59 2.73
N ASP A 117 7.93 2.73 2.10
CA ASP A 117 7.76 3.22 0.74
C ASP A 117 7.00 4.56 0.79
N VAL A 118 7.69 5.65 0.45
CA VAL A 118 7.11 6.99 0.31
C VAL A 118 6.51 7.11 -1.08
N TYR A 119 5.36 7.77 -1.18
CA TYR A 119 4.70 8.11 -2.44
C TYR A 119 4.12 9.52 -2.39
N ILE A 120 3.88 10.10 -3.57
CA ILE A 120 3.33 11.45 -3.71
C ILE A 120 2.04 11.41 -4.52
N ILE A 121 1.00 12.08 -4.04
CA ILE A 121 -0.19 12.42 -4.83
C ILE A 121 -0.11 13.91 -5.16
N ALA A 122 -0.07 14.24 -6.45
CA ALA A 122 0.04 15.61 -6.93
C ALA A 122 -1.09 15.93 -7.92
N SER A 123 -1.72 17.10 -7.77
CA SER A 123 -2.79 17.54 -8.68
C SER A 123 -2.35 18.75 -9.50
N ASN A 124 -2.61 18.70 -10.80
CA ASN A 124 -2.45 19.80 -11.75
C ASN A 124 -3.75 19.97 -12.56
N ASN A 125 -3.72 20.70 -13.69
CA ASN A 125 -4.91 20.94 -14.51
C ASN A 125 -5.31 19.70 -15.35
N ASP A 126 -4.39 18.76 -15.54
CA ASP A 126 -4.60 17.57 -16.36
C ASP A 126 -5.21 16.43 -15.52
N GLY A 127 -5.06 16.49 -14.19
CA GLY A 127 -5.68 15.55 -13.26
C GLY A 127 -4.86 15.38 -11.98
N THR A 128 -5.15 14.28 -11.29
CA THR A 128 -4.40 13.84 -10.10
C THR A 128 -3.49 12.67 -10.47
N THR A 129 -2.21 12.81 -10.15
CA THR A 129 -1.16 11.84 -10.46
C THR A 129 -0.61 11.23 -9.18
N LEU A 130 -0.56 9.91 -9.13
CA LEU A 130 0.22 9.15 -8.14
C LEU A 130 1.64 8.96 -8.65
N ILE A 131 2.63 9.32 -7.85
CA ILE A 131 4.06 9.03 -8.06
C ILE A 131 4.42 7.99 -7.01
N SER A 132 4.54 6.73 -7.43
CA SER A 132 4.36 5.60 -6.52
C SER A 132 5.65 4.95 -6.03
N GLY A 133 6.80 5.28 -6.61
CA GLY A 133 7.94 4.37 -6.59
C GLY A 133 7.49 2.97 -7.04
N ASP A 134 8.04 1.94 -6.41
CA ASP A 134 7.79 0.54 -6.77
C ASP A 134 6.51 -0.06 -6.17
N ILE A 135 5.65 0.75 -5.54
CA ILE A 135 4.27 0.28 -5.29
C ILE A 135 3.64 -0.16 -6.64
N PHE A 136 3.99 0.53 -7.73
CA PHE A 136 3.80 0.09 -9.11
C PHE A 136 5.14 0.05 -9.86
N GLU A 137 5.45 -1.10 -10.45
CA GLU A 137 6.64 -1.30 -11.29
C GLU A 137 6.45 -0.64 -12.66
N ASN A 138 5.34 -0.93 -13.34
CA ASN A 138 4.99 -0.37 -14.66
C ASN A 138 3.53 -0.72 -15.01
N GLU A 139 2.94 -0.13 -16.06
CA GLU A 139 1.53 -0.40 -16.43
C GLU A 139 1.22 -1.90 -16.64
N ASN A 140 2.16 -2.68 -17.18
CA ASN A 140 1.94 -4.09 -17.48
C ASN A 140 1.85 -4.96 -16.21
N ASP A 141 2.40 -4.51 -15.09
CA ASP A 141 2.40 -5.23 -13.81
C ASP A 141 0.99 -5.37 -13.19
N ILE A 142 0.03 -4.53 -13.63
CA ILE A 142 -1.39 -4.64 -13.24
C ILE A 142 -1.98 -5.93 -13.80
N TRP A 143 -1.51 -6.35 -14.97
CA TRP A 143 -2.03 -7.51 -15.68
C TRP A 143 -1.26 -8.79 -15.34
N ASN A 144 0.05 -8.69 -15.10
CA ASN A 144 0.90 -9.80 -14.73
C ASN A 144 1.52 -9.59 -13.34
N GLU A 145 1.01 -10.32 -12.34
CA GLU A 145 1.49 -10.20 -10.96
C GLU A 145 2.91 -10.73 -10.76
N GLU A 146 3.39 -11.62 -11.63
CA GLU A 146 4.77 -12.15 -11.58
C GLU A 146 5.82 -11.06 -11.76
N ASN A 147 5.47 -9.95 -12.42
CA ASN A 147 6.38 -8.85 -12.71
C ASN A 147 6.78 -8.06 -11.46
N TRP A 148 6.04 -8.18 -10.34
CA TRP A 148 6.25 -7.36 -9.15
C TRP A 148 6.19 -8.16 -7.84
N CYS A 149 5.43 -9.27 -7.79
CA CYS A 149 5.28 -10.05 -6.55
C CYS A 149 6.60 -10.61 -6.01
N CYS A 150 7.57 -10.89 -6.89
CA CYS A 150 8.87 -11.42 -6.49
C CYS A 150 9.78 -10.37 -5.82
N GLN A 151 9.52 -9.08 -6.04
CA GLN A 151 10.27 -7.97 -5.44
C GLN A 151 9.57 -7.37 -4.21
N SER A 152 8.27 -7.65 -4.06
CA SER A 152 7.45 -7.20 -2.95
C SER A 152 7.84 -7.84 -1.61
N LYS A 153 8.09 -7.02 -0.58
CA LYS A 153 8.22 -7.50 0.80
C LYS A 153 6.91 -8.11 1.36
N ASN A 154 5.75 -7.53 1.05
CA ASN A 154 4.45 -8.02 1.51
C ASN A 154 3.41 -7.93 0.39
N VAL A 155 3.28 -9.02 -0.37
CA VAL A 155 2.45 -9.08 -1.59
C VAL A 155 0.99 -8.71 -1.30
N ILE A 156 0.40 -9.21 -0.20
CA ILE A 156 -1.01 -8.94 0.12
C ILE A 156 -1.21 -7.47 0.47
N HIS A 157 -0.29 -6.89 1.24
CA HIS A 157 -0.36 -5.48 1.59
C HIS A 157 -0.16 -4.59 0.35
N GLN A 158 0.81 -4.89 -0.50
CA GLN A 158 1.06 -4.15 -1.74
C GLN A 158 -0.12 -4.27 -2.71
N LYS A 159 -0.78 -5.43 -2.83
CA LYS A 159 -2.06 -5.57 -3.58
C LYS A 159 -3.13 -4.59 -3.07
N LEU A 160 -3.31 -4.53 -1.76
CA LEU A 160 -4.28 -3.62 -1.13
C LEU A 160 -3.93 -2.15 -1.42
N GLN A 161 -2.67 -1.76 -1.26
CA GLN A 161 -2.23 -0.38 -1.49
C GLN A 161 -2.37 0.04 -2.95
N ARG A 162 -1.97 -0.82 -3.89
CA ARG A 162 -2.17 -0.60 -5.33
C ARG A 162 -3.64 -0.32 -5.64
N TYR A 163 -4.56 -1.13 -5.10
CA TYR A 163 -5.99 -0.90 -5.26
C TYR A 163 -6.45 0.44 -4.64
N LEU A 164 -6.15 0.69 -3.36
CA LEU A 164 -6.60 1.88 -2.64
C LEU A 164 -6.10 3.17 -3.28
N LEU A 165 -4.82 3.22 -3.66
CA LEU A 165 -4.18 4.39 -4.25
C LEU A 165 -4.68 4.67 -5.68
N SER A 166 -5.07 3.63 -6.43
CA SER A 166 -5.62 3.79 -7.78
C SER A 166 -7.01 4.44 -7.84
N LYS A 167 -7.76 4.48 -6.73
CA LYS A 167 -9.18 4.87 -6.74
C LYS A 167 -9.41 6.31 -7.20
N ASN A 168 -8.61 7.23 -6.68
CA ASN A 168 -8.84 8.67 -6.76
C ASN A 168 -7.75 9.40 -7.56
N VAL A 169 -7.08 8.69 -8.47
CA VAL A 169 -6.06 9.26 -9.34
C VAL A 169 -6.40 8.97 -10.80
N ASP A 170 -5.95 9.87 -11.67
CA ASP A 170 -6.10 9.79 -13.12
C ASP A 170 -4.87 9.17 -13.78
N PHE A 171 -3.69 9.38 -13.20
CA PHE A 171 -2.40 8.91 -13.72
C PHE A 171 -1.53 8.27 -12.64
N ILE A 172 -0.65 7.37 -13.05
CA ILE A 172 0.38 6.76 -12.21
C ILE A 172 1.73 6.93 -12.90
N ILE A 173 2.73 7.43 -12.16
CA ILE A 173 4.15 7.36 -12.52
C ILE A 173 4.77 6.24 -11.69
N PRO A 174 5.06 5.09 -12.31
CA PRO A 174 5.60 3.92 -11.62
C PRO A 174 7.13 4.01 -11.44
N GLY A 175 7.69 3.12 -10.62
CA GLY A 175 9.12 3.02 -10.37
C GLY A 175 9.93 2.62 -11.59
N HIS A 176 9.42 1.74 -12.45
CA HIS A 176 10.15 1.15 -13.57
C HIS A 176 9.40 1.22 -14.90
N GLY A 177 8.75 2.34 -15.19
CA GLY A 177 8.08 2.57 -16.47
C GLY A 177 7.64 4.02 -16.69
N SER A 178 7.13 4.30 -17.89
CA SER A 178 6.54 5.59 -18.22
C SER A 178 5.21 5.81 -17.49
N ILE A 179 4.87 7.08 -17.27
CA ILE A 179 3.53 7.49 -16.82
C ILE A 179 2.42 6.87 -17.68
N PHE A 180 1.35 6.40 -17.04
CA PHE A 180 0.18 5.86 -17.72
C PHE A 180 -1.13 6.37 -17.10
N LYS A 181 -2.20 6.38 -17.90
CA LYS A 181 -3.54 6.77 -17.46
C LYS A 181 -4.24 5.58 -16.83
N ILE A 182 -4.79 5.79 -15.63
CA ILE A 182 -5.60 4.78 -14.97
C ILE A 182 -6.98 4.69 -15.64
N THR A 183 -7.45 3.47 -15.88
CA THR A 183 -8.74 3.18 -16.53
C THR A 183 -9.63 2.38 -15.58
N ASP A 184 -10.93 2.31 -15.86
CA ASP A 184 -11.84 1.47 -15.07
C ASP A 184 -11.45 -0.01 -15.12
N ARG A 185 -10.94 -0.48 -16.26
CA ARG A 185 -10.44 -1.86 -16.43
C ARG A 185 -9.22 -2.13 -15.53
N HIS A 186 -8.32 -1.15 -15.38
CA HIS A 186 -7.20 -1.25 -14.44
C HIS A 186 -7.73 -1.34 -12.99
N LYS A 187 -8.67 -0.47 -12.60
CA LYS A 187 -9.26 -0.48 -11.24
C LYS A 187 -10.00 -1.79 -10.94
N GLU A 188 -10.73 -2.33 -11.91
CA GLU A 188 -11.42 -3.62 -11.80
C GLU A 188 -10.42 -4.78 -11.62
N LYS A 189 -9.32 -4.78 -12.37
CA LYS A 189 -8.26 -5.79 -12.20
C LYS A 189 -7.62 -5.71 -10.82
N LEU A 190 -7.24 -4.52 -10.35
CA LEU A 190 -6.67 -4.31 -9.02
C LEU A 190 -7.65 -4.72 -7.91
N TYR A 191 -8.95 -4.42 -8.07
CA TYR A 191 -10.01 -4.91 -7.17
C TYR A 191 -10.04 -6.44 -7.16
N CYS A 192 -10.00 -7.07 -8.33
CA CYS A 192 -10.01 -8.52 -8.42
C CYS A 192 -8.78 -9.17 -7.78
N ASP A 193 -7.60 -8.60 -7.92
CA ASP A 193 -6.37 -9.19 -7.37
C ASP A 193 -6.40 -9.33 -5.85
N ILE A 194 -7.11 -8.43 -5.17
CA ILE A 194 -7.28 -8.46 -3.72
C ILE A 194 -8.60 -9.14 -3.29
N PHE A 195 -9.69 -9.02 -4.06
CA PHE A 195 -11.03 -9.47 -3.64
C PHE A 195 -11.65 -10.63 -4.44
N LYS A 196 -11.16 -11.00 -5.63
CA LYS A 196 -11.80 -12.03 -6.46
C LYS A 196 -11.75 -13.44 -5.85
N ASN A 197 -10.79 -13.68 -4.95
CA ASN A 197 -10.78 -14.89 -4.10
C ASN A 197 -11.46 -14.68 -2.74
N CYS A 198 -11.85 -13.44 -2.42
CA CYS A 198 -12.72 -13.07 -1.30
C CYS A 198 -14.20 -13.07 -1.70
N ASP A 199 -14.57 -13.39 -2.95
CA ASP A 199 -15.98 -13.50 -3.39
C ASP A 199 -16.75 -14.66 -2.71
N LEU A 200 -16.06 -15.49 -1.92
CA LEU A 200 -16.70 -16.44 -1.02
C LEU A 200 -16.96 -15.88 0.38
N LEU A 201 -16.65 -14.60 0.64
CA LEU A 201 -16.96 -13.92 1.89
C LEU A 201 -18.46 -13.62 1.99
N LYS A 202 -19.24 -14.66 2.28
CA LYS A 202 -20.66 -14.49 2.61
C LYS A 202 -20.72 -14.03 4.06
N ILE A 203 -21.02 -12.75 4.24
CA ILE A 203 -21.38 -12.18 5.52
C ILE A 203 -22.88 -12.37 5.71
N PHE A 204 -23.25 -13.25 6.63
CA PHE A 204 -24.64 -13.39 7.06
C PHE A 204 -24.83 -12.56 8.33
N THR A 205 -25.80 -11.65 8.27
CA THR A 205 -26.32 -10.93 9.43
C THR A 205 -27.69 -11.50 9.77
N THR A 206 -28.04 -11.53 11.04
CA THR A 206 -29.38 -11.95 11.47
C THR A 206 -30.24 -10.70 11.66
N ASP A 207 -31.48 -10.70 11.16
CA ASP A 207 -32.40 -9.55 11.23
C ASP A 207 -32.64 -9.06 12.67
N ASP A 208 -32.44 -9.93 13.65
CA ASP A 208 -32.74 -9.67 15.06
C ASP A 208 -31.53 -9.21 15.91
N ASP A 209 -30.30 -9.20 15.37
CA ASP A 209 -29.11 -8.91 16.19
C ASP A 209 -27.91 -8.36 15.40
N ILE A 210 -27.75 -7.03 15.41
CA ILE A 210 -26.60 -6.29 14.84
C ILE A 210 -25.23 -6.70 15.42
N LYS A 211 -25.19 -7.57 16.44
CA LYS A 211 -23.96 -8.04 17.08
C LYS A 211 -23.52 -9.44 16.64
N LYS A 212 -24.26 -10.11 15.75
CA LYS A 212 -23.94 -11.45 15.24
C LYS A 212 -23.55 -11.40 13.77
N CYS A 213 -22.39 -11.96 13.45
CA CYS A 213 -21.87 -12.02 12.10
C CYS A 213 -21.30 -13.41 11.82
N TYR A 214 -21.70 -14.02 10.71
CA TYR A 214 -21.08 -15.24 10.21
C TYR A 214 -20.37 -14.94 8.90
N ILE A 215 -19.06 -15.10 8.90
CA ILE A 215 -18.16 -14.89 7.79
C ILE A 215 -17.72 -16.26 7.28
N LYS A 216 -18.25 -16.65 6.12
CA LYS A 216 -17.79 -17.85 5.40
C LYS A 216 -16.67 -17.46 4.46
N GLY A 217 -15.60 -18.24 4.36
CA GLY A 217 -14.52 -18.08 3.39
C GLY A 217 -14.10 -19.45 2.83
N PRO A 218 -13.18 -19.50 1.86
CA PRO A 218 -12.77 -20.75 1.23
C PRO A 218 -12.08 -21.72 2.22
N ASN A 219 -11.31 -21.18 3.17
CA ASN A 219 -10.53 -21.96 4.15
C ASN A 219 -10.88 -21.61 5.60
N TYR A 220 -11.89 -20.78 5.83
CA TYR A 220 -12.29 -20.36 7.17
C TYR A 220 -13.80 -20.18 7.26
N ASN A 221 -14.36 -20.46 8.42
CA ASN A 221 -15.73 -20.15 8.78
C ASN A 221 -15.65 -19.49 10.15
N VAL A 222 -15.91 -18.18 10.20
CA VAL A 222 -15.74 -17.36 11.40
C VAL A 222 -17.10 -16.89 11.86
N VAL A 223 -17.43 -17.17 13.12
CA VAL A 223 -18.63 -16.61 13.75
C VAL A 223 -18.23 -15.60 14.81
N LEU A 224 -18.94 -14.49 14.86
CA LEU A 224 -18.82 -13.47 15.90
C LEU A 224 -20.00 -13.62 16.87
N ASN A 225 -19.67 -13.69 18.16
CA ASN A 225 -20.58 -13.88 19.30
C ASN A 225 -21.39 -15.19 19.22
N ASN A 226 -22.46 -15.32 20.02
CA ASN A 226 -23.20 -16.58 20.09
C ASN A 226 -23.94 -16.89 18.77
N TRP A 227 -23.90 -18.15 18.34
CA TRP A 227 -24.71 -18.65 17.22
C TRP A 227 -25.43 -19.94 17.57
N PHE A 228 -26.66 -20.05 17.05
CA PHE A 228 -27.46 -21.27 17.08
C PHE A 228 -27.64 -21.75 15.65
N PHE A 229 -27.10 -22.93 15.34
CA PHE A 229 -27.33 -23.62 14.09
C PHE A 229 -28.25 -24.81 14.34
N GLU A 230 -29.24 -25.00 13.47
CA GLU A 230 -30.11 -26.17 13.52
C GLU A 230 -29.37 -27.46 13.14
N ASP A 231 -28.42 -27.36 12.21
CA ASP A 231 -27.56 -28.47 11.79
C ASP A 231 -26.26 -28.51 12.60
N GLN A 232 -26.06 -29.62 13.32
CA GLN A 232 -24.91 -29.82 14.18
C GLN A 232 -23.58 -29.87 13.38
N ASN A 233 -23.61 -30.31 12.12
CA ASN A 233 -22.42 -30.39 11.26
C ASN A 233 -21.85 -28.99 10.94
N ILE A 234 -22.67 -27.93 11.06
CA ILE A 234 -22.19 -26.56 10.83
C ILE A 234 -21.18 -26.17 11.91
N TYR A 235 -21.42 -26.56 13.17
CA TYR A 235 -20.51 -26.26 14.28
C TYR A 235 -19.12 -26.87 14.07
N GLU A 236 -19.03 -28.05 13.49
CA GLU A 236 -17.75 -28.74 13.21
C GLU A 236 -16.94 -28.06 12.11
N ASN A 237 -17.61 -27.32 11.21
CA ASN A 237 -16.99 -26.60 10.11
C ASN A 237 -16.53 -25.19 10.50
N ILE A 238 -16.92 -24.68 11.68
CA ILE A 238 -16.47 -23.38 12.18
C ILE A 238 -14.99 -23.47 12.54
N THR A 239 -14.18 -22.63 11.92
CA THR A 239 -12.74 -22.58 12.16
C THR A 239 -12.36 -21.57 13.24
N HIS A 240 -13.15 -20.50 13.41
CA HIS A 240 -12.91 -19.50 14.46
C HIS A 240 -14.23 -19.03 15.10
N LEU A 241 -14.22 -18.93 16.42
CA LEU A 241 -15.28 -18.27 17.20
C LEU A 241 -14.69 -17.03 17.86
N ILE A 242 -15.14 -15.85 17.44
CA ILE A 242 -14.70 -14.57 18.01
C ILE A 242 -15.78 -14.09 18.98
N ILE A 243 -15.42 -13.90 20.25
CA ILE A 243 -16.32 -13.33 21.26
C ILE A 243 -15.85 -11.90 21.54
N THR A 244 -16.67 -10.92 21.15
CA THR A 244 -16.25 -9.50 21.15
C THR A 244 -16.57 -8.78 22.46
N HIS A 245 -17.42 -9.36 23.32
CA HIS A 245 -17.76 -8.80 24.63
C HIS A 245 -17.93 -9.90 25.69
N ASN A 246 -17.59 -9.61 26.94
CA ASN A 246 -17.71 -10.56 28.06
C ASN A 246 -19.14 -10.60 28.63
N HIS A 247 -20.14 -10.92 27.81
CA HIS A 247 -21.52 -11.14 28.23
C HIS A 247 -21.85 -12.63 28.26
N GLN A 248 -22.48 -13.08 29.36
CA GLN A 248 -22.83 -14.49 29.58
C GLN A 248 -23.64 -15.11 28.43
N GLU A 249 -24.44 -14.29 27.74
CA GLU A 249 -25.24 -14.71 26.58
C GLU A 249 -24.39 -15.21 25.39
N TYR A 250 -23.11 -14.85 25.31
CA TYR A 250 -22.16 -15.29 24.27
C TYR A 250 -21.50 -16.64 24.55
N PHE A 251 -21.63 -17.16 25.77
CA PHE A 251 -21.00 -18.41 26.19
C PHE A 251 -21.95 -19.61 26.16
N VAL A 252 -23.25 -19.41 25.89
CA VAL A 252 -24.28 -20.46 26.00
C VAL A 252 -23.98 -21.69 25.15
N ASN A 253 -23.45 -21.50 23.94
CA ASN A 253 -23.14 -22.60 23.01
C ASN A 253 -21.65 -22.85 22.80
N ILE A 254 -20.76 -22.24 23.59
CA ILE A 254 -19.31 -22.28 23.33
C ILE A 254 -18.77 -23.71 23.19
N LYS A 255 -19.34 -24.65 23.97
CA LYS A 255 -18.99 -26.08 23.95
C LYS A 255 -19.33 -26.81 22.65
N LYS A 256 -20.20 -26.24 21.81
CA LYS A 256 -20.57 -26.84 20.51
C LYS A 256 -19.52 -26.59 19.44
N PHE A 257 -18.70 -25.55 19.57
CA PHE A 257 -17.67 -25.16 18.59
C PHE A 257 -16.35 -25.91 18.83
N THR A 258 -16.39 -27.24 18.81
CA THR A 258 -15.28 -28.10 19.26
C THR A 258 -14.02 -27.99 18.39
N ASN A 259 -14.16 -27.65 17.11
CA ASN A 259 -13.06 -27.53 16.14
C ASN A 259 -12.60 -26.09 15.93
N ALA A 260 -13.31 -25.11 16.52
CA ALA A 260 -13.01 -23.71 16.31
C ALA A 260 -11.86 -23.26 17.22
N GLN A 261 -10.95 -22.46 16.67
CA GLN A 261 -10.09 -21.63 17.49
C GLN A 261 -10.94 -20.55 18.15
N ILE A 262 -11.00 -20.58 19.49
CA ILE A 262 -11.73 -19.59 20.27
C ILE A 262 -10.82 -18.37 20.46
N ILE A 263 -11.26 -17.23 19.92
CA ILE A 263 -10.62 -15.94 20.07
C ILE A 263 -11.52 -15.11 20.97
N MET A 264 -11.09 -14.91 22.20
CA MET A 264 -11.73 -14.03 23.16
C MET A 264 -10.87 -12.80 23.27
N ASP A 265 -11.37 -11.67 22.78
CA ASP A 265 -10.70 -10.40 22.98
C ASP A 265 -11.58 -9.57 23.89
N ASN A 266 -11.07 -9.27 25.09
CA ASN A 266 -11.66 -8.24 25.91
C ASN A 266 -11.40 -6.93 25.19
N ASP A 267 -12.38 -6.51 24.40
CA ASP A 267 -12.50 -5.15 23.89
C ASP A 267 -11.50 -4.78 22.79
N ILE A 268 -11.77 -5.25 21.56
CA ILE A 268 -11.14 -4.75 20.31
C ILE A 268 -11.26 -3.22 20.12
N SER A 269 -11.92 -2.50 21.04
CA SER A 269 -12.04 -1.05 21.01
C SER A 269 -11.06 -0.28 21.93
N MET A 270 -10.31 -0.95 22.82
CA MET A 270 -9.38 -0.25 23.74
C MET A 270 -8.01 -0.92 23.90
N LYS A 271 -6.97 -0.09 24.08
CA LYS A 271 -5.57 -0.50 24.30
C LYS A 271 -5.35 -0.75 25.80
N ASP A 272 -4.77 -1.91 26.16
CA ASP A 272 -4.25 -2.31 27.50
C ASP A 272 -5.25 -2.78 28.60
N SER A 273 -5.92 -3.94 28.45
CA SER A 273 -6.79 -4.50 29.51
C SER A 273 -6.17 -5.65 30.32
N CYS A 274 -6.14 -5.51 31.66
CA CYS A 274 -5.77 -6.54 32.66
C CYS A 274 -6.99 -7.25 33.26
N PHE A 275 -6.83 -8.50 33.73
CA PHE A 275 -7.86 -9.26 34.46
C PHE A 275 -7.78 -9.05 35.99
N PRO A 276 -8.93 -9.02 36.71
CA PRO A 276 -8.99 -9.43 38.12
C PRO A 276 -9.17 -10.95 38.24
N ASN A 277 -8.44 -11.56 39.18
CA ASN A 277 -8.23 -13.01 39.35
C ASN A 277 -9.44 -13.85 39.85
N ASP A 278 -10.64 -13.30 39.97
CA ASP A 278 -11.69 -13.94 40.79
C ASP A 278 -12.64 -14.90 40.04
N LEU A 279 -12.36 -15.19 38.76
CA LEU A 279 -13.19 -16.09 37.92
C LEU A 279 -12.81 -17.58 37.98
N VAL A 280 -11.92 -17.98 38.91
CA VAL A 280 -11.57 -19.40 39.15
C VAL A 280 -12.67 -20.16 39.93
N SER A 281 -13.72 -19.49 40.41
CA SER A 281 -14.72 -20.09 41.31
C SER A 281 -15.97 -20.73 40.64
N LEU A 282 -16.01 -20.87 39.31
CA LEU A 282 -17.19 -21.41 38.59
C LEU A 282 -16.91 -22.50 37.54
N LEU A 283 -15.78 -23.22 37.64
CA LEU A 283 -15.58 -24.53 37.02
C LEU A 283 -15.79 -25.64 38.06
#